data_AF-A0A358R369-F1
#
_entry.id   AF-A0A358R369-F1
#
_cell.length_a   1.000
_cell.length_b   1.000
_cell.length_c   1.000
_cell.angle_alpha   90.00
_cell.angle_beta   90.00
_cell.angle_gamma   90.00
#
_symmetry.space_group_name_H-M   'P 1'
#
loop_
_entity.id
_entity.type
_entity.pdbx_description
1 polymer ?
#
loop_
_entity_poly.entity_id
_entity_poly.type
_entity_poly.pdbx_seq_one_letter_code
_entity_poly.pdbx_strand_id
1 'polypeptide(L)'
;MKAALERNDFDVSVRYHKVLSSADGKKLVQSIPTMKDVDLTAVVYNFVDTLVHSRSDSDVLKELAPDARAFRNLTETWFEHSALLDLFKGCAEEGIPVVVTTDHGSIRAMRDTKVFGDRESADSLRYKYGKNLNIEQESHALKINKPELFGLPGGLHTSSYLIAKEDYYFIYPTQYHKFQNKYRDTFQHGGISLEEMVLPLAICRPS
;
A
#
# COMPACT_ATOMS: atom_id res chain seq x y z
N MET A 1 -1.17 1.01 15.72
CA MET A 1 -1.76 2.25 16.27
C MET A 1 -1.52 2.37 17.78
N LYS A 2 -2.12 1.55 18.66
CA LYS A 2 -1.87 1.62 20.12
C LYS A 2 -0.39 1.66 20.51
N ALA A 3 0.40 0.68 20.06
CA ALA A 3 1.85 0.67 20.28
C ALA A 3 2.61 1.89 19.71
N ALA A 4 2.04 2.59 18.72
CA ALA A 4 2.63 3.83 18.21
C ALA A 4 2.25 5.04 19.08
N LEU A 5 1.03 5.08 19.62
CA LEU A 5 0.60 6.11 20.57
C LEU A 5 1.39 5.99 21.88
N GLU A 6 1.47 4.78 22.44
CA GLU A 6 2.24 4.47 23.65
C GLU A 6 3.72 4.84 23.50
N ARG A 7 4.35 4.47 22.37
CA ARG A 7 5.76 4.79 22.10
C ARG A 7 6.03 6.30 22.00
N ASN A 8 5.03 7.09 21.63
CA ASN A 8 5.14 8.55 21.50
C ASN A 8 4.50 9.30 22.67
N ASP A 9 4.14 8.60 23.76
CA ASP A 9 3.56 9.17 24.98
C ASP A 9 2.27 9.99 24.73
N PHE A 10 1.43 9.53 23.80
CA PHE A 10 0.12 10.11 23.55
C PHE A 10 -0.96 9.37 24.37
N ASP A 11 -1.52 10.06 25.37
CA ASP A 11 -2.73 9.62 26.08
C ASP A 11 -3.97 10.23 25.41
N VAL A 12 -4.52 9.50 24.43
CA VAL A 12 -5.65 9.94 23.62
C VAL A 12 -6.65 8.80 23.43
N SER A 13 -7.93 9.13 23.49
CA SER A 13 -9.02 8.21 23.16
C SER A 13 -9.08 8.01 21.64
N VAL A 14 -9.10 6.74 21.19
CA VAL A 14 -9.04 6.43 19.75
C VAL A 14 -10.11 5.45 19.33
N ARG A 15 -10.76 5.76 18.21
CA ARG A 15 -11.67 4.86 17.49
C ARG A 15 -11.04 4.42 16.17
N TYR A 16 -11.19 3.15 15.81
CA TYR A 16 -10.62 2.58 14.59
C TYR A 16 -11.72 1.99 13.71
N HIS A 17 -11.70 2.33 12.42
CA HIS A 17 -12.59 1.78 11.41
C HIS A 17 -11.79 1.23 10.24
N LYS A 18 -12.09 0.00 9.83
CA LYS A 18 -11.63 -0.56 8.55
C LYS A 18 -12.81 -0.60 7.59
N VAL A 19 -12.70 0.11 6.47
CA VAL A 19 -13.73 0.17 5.44
C VAL A 19 -13.31 -0.74 4.29
N LEU A 20 -14.02 -1.85 4.13
CA LEU A 20 -13.75 -2.87 3.13
C LEU A 20 -14.78 -2.86 1.99
N SER A 21 -15.93 -2.22 2.20
CA SER A 21 -17.04 -2.20 1.26
C SER A 21 -17.74 -0.84 1.24
N SER A 22 -18.55 -0.60 0.20
CA SER A 22 -19.43 0.57 0.13
C SER A 22 -20.42 0.62 1.30
N ALA A 23 -20.92 -0.54 1.76
CA ALA A 23 -21.82 -0.62 2.90
C ALA A 23 -21.15 -0.17 4.21
N ASP A 24 -19.88 -0.55 4.41
CA ASP A 24 -19.09 -0.09 5.57
C ASP A 24 -18.85 1.41 5.52
N GLY A 25 -18.57 1.96 4.32
CA GLY A 25 -18.43 3.39 4.11
C GLY A 25 -19.70 4.16 4.48
N LYS A 26 -20.87 3.69 4.05
CA LYS A 26 -22.17 4.31 4.42
C LYS A 26 -22.43 4.28 5.92
N LYS A 27 -22.11 3.16 6.61
CA LYS A 27 -22.21 3.06 8.07
C LYS A 27 -21.26 4.05 8.77
N LEU A 28 -20.05 4.22 8.23
CA LEU A 28 -19.08 5.17 8.78
C LEU A 28 -19.59 6.62 8.66
N VAL A 29 -20.17 6.99 7.52
CA VAL A 29 -20.79 8.31 7.32
C VAL A 29 -21.90 8.58 8.36
N GLN A 30 -22.73 7.58 8.66
CA GLN A 30 -23.77 7.70 9.69
C GLN A 30 -23.21 7.90 11.11
N SER A 31 -21.96 7.53 11.36
CA SER A 31 -21.32 7.64 12.68
C SER A 31 -20.61 8.97 12.91
N ILE A 32 -20.52 9.85 11.90
CA ILE A 32 -19.82 11.15 11.97
C ILE A 32 -20.17 11.97 13.21
N PRO A 33 -21.46 12.12 13.63
CA PRO A 33 -21.79 12.91 14.80
C PRO A 33 -21.09 12.48 16.09
N THR A 34 -20.75 11.18 16.20
CA THR A 34 -20.08 10.60 17.36
C THR A 34 -18.55 10.61 17.26
N MET A 35 -17.98 11.08 16.16
CA MET A 35 -16.52 11.11 15.96
C MET A 35 -15.83 12.17 16.83
N LYS A 36 -16.58 13.17 17.29
CA LYS A 36 -16.12 14.19 18.25
C LYS A 36 -16.06 13.70 19.70
N ASP A 37 -16.64 12.53 19.98
CA ASP A 37 -16.62 11.93 21.32
C ASP A 37 -15.25 11.32 21.68
N VAL A 38 -14.31 11.29 20.72
CA VAL A 38 -12.95 10.78 20.88
C VAL A 38 -11.93 11.75 20.29
N ASP A 39 -10.70 11.68 20.75
CA ASP A 39 -9.61 12.56 20.31
C ASP A 39 -9.13 12.24 18.90
N LEU A 40 -9.19 10.95 18.50
CA LEU A 40 -8.79 10.48 17.18
C LEU A 40 -9.72 9.40 16.64
N THR A 41 -10.23 9.61 15.43
CA THR A 41 -10.86 8.55 14.63
C THR A 41 -9.93 8.15 13.48
N ALA A 42 -9.35 6.94 13.55
CA ALA A 42 -8.50 6.39 12.52
C ALA A 42 -9.31 5.52 11.55
N VAL A 43 -9.23 5.82 10.25
CA VAL A 43 -9.97 5.12 9.20
C VAL A 43 -8.99 4.54 8.19
N VAL A 44 -9.07 3.23 7.94
CA VAL A 44 -8.33 2.55 6.86
C VAL A 44 -9.32 2.19 5.76
N TYR A 45 -9.11 2.73 4.56
CA TYR A 45 -10.03 2.58 3.43
C TYR A 45 -9.38 1.76 2.32
N ASN A 46 -9.83 0.52 2.11
CA ASN A 46 -9.10 -0.46 1.29
C ASN A 46 -9.58 -0.59 -0.17
N PHE A 47 -10.07 0.49 -0.76
CA PHE A 47 -10.67 0.42 -2.11
C PHE A 47 -9.62 0.38 -3.22
N VAL A 48 -8.60 1.24 -3.15
CA VAL A 48 -7.61 1.35 -4.23
C VAL A 48 -6.88 0.02 -4.44
N ASP A 49 -6.48 -0.65 -3.36
CA ASP A 49 -5.88 -2.00 -3.43
C ASP A 49 -6.85 -3.02 -4.03
N THR A 50 -8.12 -2.98 -3.63
CA THR A 50 -9.16 -3.85 -4.22
C THR A 50 -9.30 -3.60 -5.72
N LEU A 51 -9.22 -2.35 -6.17
CA LEU A 51 -9.28 -1.98 -7.59
C LEU A 51 -8.03 -2.42 -8.35
N VAL A 52 -6.83 -2.28 -7.76
CA VAL A 52 -5.56 -2.76 -8.32
C VAL A 52 -5.57 -4.28 -8.51
N HIS A 53 -6.01 -5.02 -7.50
CA HIS A 53 -6.13 -6.48 -7.57
C HIS A 53 -7.17 -6.88 -8.62
N SER A 54 -8.35 -6.26 -8.59
CA SER A 54 -9.43 -6.55 -9.54
C SER A 54 -9.01 -6.27 -10.99
N ARG A 55 -8.23 -5.20 -11.24
CA ARG A 55 -7.65 -4.93 -12.56
C ARG A 55 -6.76 -6.07 -13.05
N SER A 56 -5.98 -6.68 -12.16
CA SER A 56 -5.07 -7.77 -12.55
C SER A 56 -5.84 -9.02 -13.02
N ASP A 57 -7.02 -9.26 -12.44
CA ASP A 57 -7.86 -10.44 -12.70
C ASP A 57 -8.96 -10.22 -13.75
N SER A 58 -9.18 -8.98 -14.22
CA SER A 58 -10.27 -8.64 -15.16
C SER A 58 -9.76 -7.99 -16.44
N ASP A 59 -10.02 -8.63 -17.58
CA ASP A 59 -9.63 -8.10 -18.90
C ASP A 59 -10.39 -6.79 -19.23
N VAL A 60 -11.66 -6.69 -18.84
CA VAL A 60 -12.45 -5.45 -19.00
C VAL A 60 -11.82 -4.29 -18.21
N LEU A 61 -11.38 -4.52 -16.97
CA LEU A 61 -10.72 -3.48 -16.19
C LEU A 61 -9.34 -3.11 -16.75
N LYS A 62 -8.62 -4.05 -17.39
CA LYS A 62 -7.37 -3.75 -18.10
C LYS A 62 -7.62 -2.88 -19.33
N GLU A 63 -8.71 -3.11 -20.06
CA GLU A 63 -9.11 -2.28 -21.20
C GLU A 63 -9.56 -0.88 -20.77
N LEU A 64 -10.27 -0.76 -19.65
CA LEU A 64 -10.70 0.54 -19.09
C LEU A 64 -9.54 1.33 -18.46
N ALA A 65 -8.55 0.64 -17.89
CA ALA A 65 -7.37 1.24 -17.26
C ALA A 65 -6.06 0.65 -17.82
N PRO A 66 -5.73 0.91 -19.10
CA PRO A 66 -4.57 0.31 -19.77
C PRO A 66 -3.23 0.87 -19.27
N ASP A 67 -3.25 2.05 -18.66
CA ASP A 67 -2.08 2.72 -18.10
C ASP A 67 -2.39 3.44 -16.78
N ALA A 68 -1.35 4.02 -16.17
CA ALA A 68 -1.46 4.72 -14.89
C ALA A 68 -2.34 5.98 -14.97
N ARG A 69 -2.45 6.64 -16.12
CA ARG A 69 -3.33 7.81 -16.29
C ARG A 69 -4.79 7.38 -16.28
N ALA A 70 -5.14 6.38 -17.08
CA ALA A 70 -6.50 5.85 -17.12
C ALA A 70 -6.93 5.27 -15.76
N PHE A 71 -6.02 4.60 -15.05
CA PHE A 71 -6.26 4.12 -13.69
C PHE A 71 -6.56 5.26 -12.70
N ARG A 72 -5.83 6.38 -12.78
CA ARG A 72 -6.12 7.58 -11.96
C ARG A 72 -7.49 8.17 -12.27
N ASN A 73 -7.84 8.31 -13.54
CA ASN A 73 -9.17 8.81 -13.94
C ASN A 73 -10.29 7.91 -13.41
N LEU A 74 -10.14 6.58 -13.51
CA LEU A 74 -11.10 5.64 -12.96
C LEU A 74 -11.24 5.78 -11.43
N THR A 75 -10.12 5.97 -10.73
CA THR A 75 -10.10 6.19 -9.27
C THR A 75 -10.76 7.51 -8.88
N GLU A 76 -10.53 8.57 -9.65
CA GLU A 76 -11.17 9.89 -9.47
C GLU A 76 -12.68 9.78 -9.65
N THR A 77 -13.16 9.20 -10.75
CA THR A 77 -14.59 8.98 -10.99
C THR A 77 -15.23 8.13 -9.89
N TRP A 78 -14.54 7.10 -9.39
CA TRP A 78 -15.03 6.35 -8.25
C TRP A 78 -15.15 7.22 -6.99
N PHE A 79 -14.12 8.02 -6.68
CA PHE A 79 -14.06 8.85 -5.49
C PHE A 79 -15.20 9.87 -5.47
N GLU A 80 -15.51 10.50 -6.59
CA GLU A 80 -16.60 11.47 -6.77
C GLU A 80 -17.99 10.89 -6.40
N HIS A 81 -18.16 9.58 -6.49
CA HIS A 81 -19.40 8.87 -6.17
C HIS A 81 -19.28 7.97 -4.93
N SER A 82 -18.20 8.11 -4.16
CA SER A 82 -17.90 7.24 -3.03
C SER A 82 -18.45 7.77 -1.70
N ALA A 83 -18.74 6.84 -0.78
CA ALA A 83 -19.01 7.19 0.62
C ALA A 83 -17.79 7.84 1.32
N LEU A 84 -16.59 7.72 0.74
CA LEU A 84 -15.40 8.42 1.25
C LEU A 84 -15.50 9.92 1.01
N LEU A 85 -16.00 10.37 -0.15
CA LEU A 85 -16.26 11.79 -0.37
C LEU A 85 -17.37 12.32 0.54
N ASP A 86 -18.43 11.53 0.75
CA ASP A 86 -19.50 11.88 1.69
C ASP A 86 -18.97 12.00 3.13
N LEU A 87 -18.03 11.14 3.53
CA LEU A 87 -17.34 11.25 4.82
C LEU A 87 -16.58 12.57 4.95
N PHE A 88 -15.86 13.00 3.91
CA PHE A 88 -15.12 14.27 3.94
C PHE A 88 -16.06 15.46 4.06
N LYS A 89 -17.18 15.44 3.31
CA LYS A 89 -18.21 16.48 3.37
C LYS A 89 -18.84 16.56 4.76
N GLY A 90 -19.26 15.42 5.31
CA GLY A 90 -19.86 15.38 6.65
C GLY A 90 -18.89 15.79 7.76
N CYS A 91 -17.60 15.41 7.66
CA CYS A 91 -16.58 15.91 8.57
C CYS A 91 -16.40 17.43 8.45
N ALA A 92 -16.42 18.00 7.24
CA ALA A 92 -16.34 19.44 7.04
C ALA A 92 -17.55 20.17 7.65
N GLU A 93 -18.77 19.67 7.44
CA GLU A 93 -20.00 20.21 8.04
C GLU A 93 -19.95 20.18 9.58
N GLU A 94 -19.41 19.10 10.15
CA GLU A 94 -19.23 18.98 11.59
C GLU A 94 -17.99 19.72 12.10
N GLY A 95 -17.21 20.39 11.27
CA GLY A 95 -16.01 21.08 11.76
C GLY A 95 -14.91 20.13 12.26
N ILE A 96 -14.86 18.89 11.76
CA ILE A 96 -13.86 17.87 12.08
C ILE A 96 -12.70 17.96 11.07
N PRO A 97 -11.47 18.30 11.49
CA PRO A 97 -10.30 18.26 10.61
C PRO A 97 -9.99 16.84 10.15
N VAL A 98 -9.62 16.68 8.88
CA VAL A 98 -9.28 15.38 8.29
C VAL A 98 -7.82 15.40 7.83
N VAL A 99 -7.05 14.41 8.26
CA VAL A 99 -5.70 14.14 7.75
C VAL A 99 -5.76 12.89 6.87
N VAL A 100 -5.25 13.01 5.65
CA VAL A 100 -5.30 11.93 4.65
C VAL A 100 -3.88 11.62 4.21
N THR A 101 -3.54 10.33 4.25
CA THR A 101 -2.28 9.80 3.75
C THR A 101 -2.50 8.36 3.28
N THR A 102 -1.49 7.77 2.68
CA THR A 102 -1.39 6.34 2.43
C THR A 102 -0.19 5.77 3.19
N ASP A 103 -0.15 4.46 3.37
CA ASP A 103 0.97 3.70 3.94
C ASP A 103 2.05 3.39 2.90
N HIS A 104 1.68 3.28 1.63
CA HIS A 104 2.62 3.16 0.51
C HIS A 104 2.00 3.65 -0.80
N GLY A 105 2.83 4.04 -1.75
CA GLY A 105 2.37 4.19 -3.12
C GLY A 105 2.37 2.87 -3.88
N SER A 106 2.36 2.94 -5.21
CA SER A 106 2.45 1.76 -6.06
C SER A 106 3.13 2.10 -7.38
N ILE A 107 3.75 1.10 -7.99
CA ILE A 107 4.40 1.21 -9.30
C ILE A 107 3.98 0.07 -10.20
N ARG A 108 3.83 0.36 -11.50
CA ARG A 108 3.53 -0.65 -12.52
C ARG A 108 4.82 -1.45 -12.79
N ALA A 109 4.87 -2.71 -12.37
CA ALA A 109 6.04 -3.56 -12.49
C ALA A 109 6.19 -4.07 -13.94
N MET A 110 7.28 -3.69 -14.61
CA MET A 110 7.48 -3.98 -16.05
C MET A 110 8.72 -4.83 -16.34
N ARG A 111 9.76 -4.72 -15.51
CA ARG A 111 11.03 -5.42 -15.67
C ARG A 111 11.15 -6.48 -14.58
N ASP A 112 11.36 -7.73 -14.95
CA ASP A 112 11.63 -8.75 -13.94
C ASP A 112 13.13 -8.81 -13.60
N THR A 113 13.45 -9.45 -12.48
CA THR A 113 14.81 -9.84 -12.15
C THR A 113 14.81 -11.12 -11.32
N LYS A 114 15.74 -12.04 -11.62
CA LYS A 114 15.79 -13.31 -10.91
C LYS A 114 16.36 -13.13 -9.50
N VAL A 115 15.67 -13.74 -8.53
CA VAL A 115 16.13 -13.86 -7.15
C VAL A 115 16.44 -15.32 -6.82
N PHE A 116 17.51 -15.52 -6.07
CA PHE A 116 18.02 -16.82 -5.62
C PHE A 116 18.16 -16.80 -4.09
N GLY A 117 17.89 -17.92 -3.43
CA GLY A 117 18.02 -18.05 -1.97
C GLY A 117 16.85 -18.77 -1.33
N ASP A 118 16.90 -18.90 0.00
CA ASP A 118 15.90 -19.63 0.76
C ASP A 118 14.55 -18.91 0.69
N ARG A 119 13.51 -19.65 0.27
CA ARG A 119 12.17 -19.13 -0.05
C ARG A 119 11.31 -18.77 1.17
N GLU A 120 11.91 -18.58 2.34
CA GLU A 120 11.16 -18.77 3.58
C GLU A 120 10.18 -17.67 3.97
N SER A 121 10.02 -16.52 3.28
CA SER A 121 9.34 -15.46 4.04
C SER A 121 8.64 -14.27 3.37
N ALA A 122 8.65 -14.06 2.05
CA ALA A 122 7.84 -12.96 1.48
C ALA A 122 7.12 -13.35 0.19
N ASP A 123 5.79 -13.25 0.20
CA ASP A 123 4.94 -13.30 -1.00
C ASP A 123 5.08 -12.04 -1.86
N SER A 124 5.64 -10.95 -1.30
CA SER A 124 5.86 -9.71 -2.04
C SER A 124 6.77 -9.92 -3.25
N LEU A 125 6.40 -9.32 -4.37
CA LEU A 125 7.21 -9.29 -5.58
C LEU A 125 8.25 -8.17 -5.57
N ARG A 126 8.20 -7.29 -4.57
CA ARG A 126 9.01 -6.07 -4.52
C ARG A 126 10.03 -6.08 -3.40
N TYR A 127 9.88 -6.96 -2.41
CA TYR A 127 10.94 -7.28 -1.47
C TYR A 127 11.00 -8.77 -1.17
N LYS A 128 12.20 -9.26 -0.83
CA LYS A 128 12.43 -10.59 -0.27
C LYS A 128 13.28 -10.45 0.97
N TYR A 129 13.10 -11.34 1.93
CA TYR A 129 13.98 -11.45 3.08
C TYR A 129 14.30 -12.91 3.37
N GLY A 130 15.39 -13.18 4.09
CA GLY A 130 15.83 -14.54 4.37
C GLY A 130 17.35 -14.70 4.46
N LYS A 131 17.79 -15.95 4.30
CA LYS A 131 19.21 -16.33 4.24
C LYS A 131 19.66 -16.47 2.80
N ASN A 132 20.94 -16.17 2.57
CA ASN A 132 21.61 -16.42 1.30
C ASN A 132 20.90 -15.81 0.07
N LEU A 133 20.22 -14.67 0.26
CA LEU A 133 19.53 -13.98 -0.81
C LEU A 133 20.54 -13.37 -1.79
N ASN A 134 20.37 -13.70 -3.06
CA ASN A 134 21.15 -13.17 -4.18
C ASN A 134 20.21 -12.78 -5.32
N ILE A 135 20.66 -11.86 -6.15
CA ILE A 135 19.92 -11.32 -7.29
C ILE A 135 20.80 -11.42 -8.53
N GLU A 136 20.19 -11.67 -9.69
CA GLU A 136 20.91 -11.80 -10.96
C GLU A 136 21.70 -10.54 -11.33
N GLN A 137 21.17 -9.36 -11.01
CA GLN A 137 21.82 -8.08 -11.24
C GLN A 137 21.70 -7.21 -9.98
N GLU A 138 22.82 -6.92 -9.33
CA GLU A 138 22.83 -6.14 -8.08
C GLU A 138 22.27 -4.73 -8.23
N SER A 139 22.38 -4.13 -9.43
CA SER A 139 21.83 -2.81 -9.72
C SER A 139 20.31 -2.74 -9.62
N HIS A 140 19.59 -3.86 -9.76
CA HIS A 140 18.11 -3.90 -9.76
C HIS A 140 17.49 -3.84 -8.36
N ALA A 141 18.29 -3.98 -7.29
CA ALA A 141 17.79 -3.97 -5.92
C ALA A 141 18.75 -3.29 -4.95
N LEU A 142 18.24 -2.96 -3.77
CA LEU A 142 19.04 -2.69 -2.58
C LEU A 142 19.17 -4.00 -1.77
N LYS A 143 20.41 -4.45 -1.53
CA LYS A 143 20.69 -5.57 -0.64
C LYS A 143 21.03 -5.04 0.75
N ILE A 144 20.28 -5.46 1.77
CA ILE A 144 20.47 -5.09 3.16
C ILE A 144 20.95 -6.33 3.91
N ASN A 145 22.18 -6.30 4.43
CA ASN A 145 22.76 -7.40 5.22
C ASN A 145 22.71 -7.16 6.73
N LYS A 146 22.28 -5.97 7.16
CA LYS A 146 22.09 -5.58 8.57
C LYS A 146 20.72 -4.90 8.70
N PRO A 147 19.62 -5.67 8.76
CA PRO A 147 18.25 -5.15 8.74
C PRO A 147 17.98 -4.10 9.82
N GLU A 148 18.63 -4.25 10.97
CA GLU A 148 18.43 -3.40 12.15
C GLU A 148 18.85 -1.95 11.89
N LEU A 149 19.84 -1.72 11.02
CA LEU A 149 20.26 -0.37 10.62
C LEU A 149 19.20 0.37 9.79
N PHE A 150 18.24 -0.36 9.24
CA PHE A 150 17.10 0.16 8.48
C PHE A 150 15.79 0.11 9.29
N GLY A 151 15.86 -0.21 10.59
CA GLY A 151 14.68 -0.41 11.43
C GLY A 151 13.87 -1.65 11.06
N LEU A 152 14.45 -2.58 10.30
CA LEU A 152 13.82 -3.83 9.89
C LEU A 152 14.13 -4.96 10.89
N PRO A 153 13.23 -5.94 11.05
CA PRO A 153 13.43 -7.05 11.97
C PRO A 153 14.54 -7.98 11.46
N GLY A 154 15.67 -8.00 12.17
CA GLY A 154 16.70 -9.01 11.99
C GLY A 154 16.46 -10.26 12.85
N GLY A 155 17.31 -11.27 12.67
CA GLY A 155 17.28 -12.48 13.47
C GLY A 155 17.88 -13.68 12.76
N LEU A 156 17.78 -14.84 13.42
CA LEU A 156 18.39 -16.08 12.92
C LEU A 156 17.83 -16.51 11.55
N HIS A 157 16.57 -16.17 11.23
CA HIS A 157 15.92 -16.54 9.95
C HIS A 157 15.86 -15.39 8.94
N THR A 158 16.03 -14.13 9.38
CA THR A 158 15.87 -12.92 8.56
C THR A 158 17.16 -12.11 8.54
N SER A 159 18.23 -12.72 8.01
CA SER A 159 19.57 -12.11 8.02
C SER A 159 19.80 -11.07 6.91
N SER A 160 18.99 -11.09 5.85
CA SER A 160 19.14 -10.17 4.72
C SER A 160 17.81 -9.82 4.06
N TYR A 161 17.76 -8.66 3.42
CA TYR A 161 16.65 -8.20 2.59
C TYR A 161 17.16 -7.82 1.19
N LEU A 162 16.31 -8.06 0.19
CA LEU A 162 16.41 -7.47 -1.13
C LEU A 162 15.17 -6.60 -1.33
N ILE A 163 15.36 -5.34 -1.68
CA ILE A 163 14.27 -4.40 -1.97
C ILE A 163 14.42 -3.90 -3.40
N ALA A 164 13.41 -4.10 -4.23
CA ALA A 164 13.44 -3.78 -5.64
C ALA A 164 13.52 -2.27 -5.89
N LYS A 165 14.33 -1.88 -6.87
CA LYS A 165 14.43 -0.49 -7.35
C LYS A 165 13.52 -0.30 -8.56
N GLU A 166 13.16 0.94 -8.85
CA GLU A 166 12.40 1.32 -10.06
C GLU A 166 11.17 0.40 -10.25
N ASP A 167 10.85 -0.02 -11.48
CA ASP A 167 9.74 -0.94 -11.76
C ASP A 167 10.15 -2.43 -11.78
N TYR A 168 11.28 -2.79 -11.15
CA TYR A 168 11.77 -4.18 -11.11
C TYR A 168 10.94 -5.08 -10.18
N TYR A 169 10.68 -6.33 -10.56
CA TYR A 169 10.02 -7.28 -9.65
C TYR A 169 10.74 -8.63 -9.61
N PHE A 170 10.71 -9.26 -8.44
CA PHE A 170 11.45 -10.48 -8.16
C PHE A 170 10.70 -11.72 -8.63
N ILE A 171 11.40 -12.56 -9.40
CA ILE A 171 10.91 -13.88 -9.81
C ILE A 171 11.95 -14.93 -9.45
N TYR A 172 11.51 -16.05 -8.89
CA TYR A 172 12.39 -17.21 -8.71
C TYR A 172 12.54 -17.99 -10.03
N PRO A 173 13.69 -18.63 -10.31
CA PRO A 173 13.91 -19.39 -11.55
C PRO A 173 12.88 -20.48 -11.85
N THR A 174 12.28 -21.08 -10.82
CA THR A 174 11.25 -22.14 -10.98
C THR A 174 9.98 -21.59 -11.63
N GLN A 175 9.55 -22.17 -12.75
CA GLN A 175 8.40 -21.71 -13.55
C GLN A 175 8.49 -20.22 -13.94
N TYR A 176 9.71 -19.73 -14.19
CA TYR A 176 10.00 -18.30 -14.42
C TYR A 176 9.06 -17.65 -15.45
N HIS A 177 8.92 -18.20 -16.66
CA HIS A 177 8.07 -17.60 -17.70
C HIS A 177 6.59 -17.50 -17.32
N LYS A 178 6.06 -18.48 -16.59
CA LYS A 178 4.68 -18.45 -16.09
C LYS A 178 4.48 -17.29 -15.13
N PHE A 179 5.40 -17.11 -14.18
CA PHE A 179 5.32 -16.03 -13.20
C PHE A 179 5.68 -14.66 -13.80
N GLN A 180 6.60 -14.62 -14.76
CA GLN A 180 6.92 -13.42 -15.52
C GLN A 180 5.68 -12.90 -16.23
N ASN A 181 5.01 -13.75 -17.01
CA ASN A 181 3.78 -13.37 -17.71
C ASN A 181 2.64 -13.03 -16.75
N LYS A 182 2.56 -13.69 -15.58
CA LYS A 182 1.54 -13.41 -14.58
C LYS A 182 1.69 -12.04 -13.93
N TYR A 183 2.91 -11.63 -13.63
CA TYR A 183 3.18 -10.45 -12.79
C TYR A 183 3.67 -9.22 -13.56
N ARG A 184 4.13 -9.39 -14.79
CA ARG A 184 4.42 -8.25 -15.67
C ARG A 184 3.14 -7.43 -15.86
N ASP A 185 3.28 -6.12 -15.85
CA ASP A 185 2.17 -5.19 -16.06
C ASP A 185 1.11 -5.21 -14.93
N THR A 186 1.55 -5.50 -13.71
CA THR A 186 0.72 -5.38 -12.51
C THR A 186 1.21 -4.21 -11.66
N PHE A 187 0.31 -3.54 -10.96
CA PHE A 187 0.70 -2.57 -9.94
C PHE A 187 1.16 -3.32 -8.70
N GLN A 188 2.31 -2.92 -8.18
CA GLN A 188 2.99 -3.56 -7.07
C GLN A 188 3.48 -2.49 -6.08
N HIS A 189 3.75 -2.92 -4.86
CA HIS A 189 4.27 -2.08 -3.78
C HIS A 189 5.23 -2.88 -2.89
N GLY A 190 6.00 -2.17 -2.06
CA GLY A 190 6.99 -2.74 -1.14
C GLY A 190 8.44 -2.65 -1.61
N GLY A 191 8.68 -2.03 -2.77
CA GLY A 191 10.00 -1.65 -3.27
C GLY A 191 10.41 -0.27 -2.75
N ILE A 192 11.46 0.29 -3.34
CA ILE A 192 12.01 1.62 -3.00
C ILE A 192 11.95 2.59 -4.18
N SER A 193 11.00 2.43 -5.10
CA SER A 193 10.75 3.45 -6.12
C SER A 193 10.20 4.73 -5.50
N LEU A 194 10.36 5.87 -6.20
CA LEU A 194 9.81 7.14 -5.73
C LEU A 194 8.29 7.08 -5.64
N GLU A 195 7.65 6.40 -6.59
CA GLU A 195 6.21 6.19 -6.64
C GLU A 195 5.69 5.39 -5.44
N GLU A 196 6.49 4.49 -4.88
CA GLU A 196 6.15 3.72 -3.68
C GLU A 196 6.43 4.46 -2.37
N MET A 197 7.45 5.34 -2.35
CA MET A 197 7.99 5.93 -1.11
C MET A 197 7.57 7.39 -0.86
N VAL A 198 7.27 8.15 -1.92
CA VAL A 198 6.82 9.55 -1.80
C VAL A 198 5.31 9.56 -1.63
N LEU A 199 4.87 9.74 -0.39
CA LEU A 199 3.46 9.60 -0.02
C LEU A 199 2.79 10.97 0.10
N PRO A 200 1.58 11.14 -0.46
CA PRO A 200 0.81 12.37 -0.25
C PRO A 200 0.35 12.48 1.21
N LEU A 201 0.41 13.69 1.75
CA LEU A 201 -0.21 14.06 3.02
C LEU A 201 -1.08 15.29 2.77
N ALA A 202 -2.38 15.17 2.99
CA ALA A 202 -3.31 16.28 2.91
C ALA A 202 -3.92 16.54 4.30
N ILE A 203 -4.01 17.82 4.67
CA ILE A 203 -4.68 18.28 5.88
C ILE A 203 -5.86 19.13 5.45
N CYS A 204 -7.06 18.57 5.53
CA CYS A 204 -8.31 19.24 5.20
C CYS A 204 -8.86 19.88 6.47
N ARG A 205 -8.92 21.21 6.50
CA ARG A 205 -9.55 21.95 7.59
C ARG A 205 -10.91 22.47 7.10
N PRO A 206 -11.98 22.29 7.89
CA PRO A 206 -13.25 22.95 7.65
C PRO A 206 -13.04 24.46 7.53
N SER A 207 -13.71 25.06 6.54
CA SER A 207 -13.72 26.52 6.30
C SER A 207 -14.84 27.19 7.05
#